data_AF-A0A835E948-F1
#
_entry.id   AF-A0A835E948-F1
#
_cell.length_a   1.000
_cell.length_b   1.000
_cell.length_c   1.000
_cell.angle_alpha   90.00
_cell.angle_beta   90.00
_cell.angle_gamma   90.00
#
_symmetry.space_group_name_H-M   'P 1'
#
loop_
_entity.id
_entity.type
_entity.pdbx_description
1 polymer ?
#
loop_
_entity_poly.entity_id
_entity_poly.type
_entity_poly.pdbx_seq_one_letter_code
_entity_poly.pdbx_strand_id
1 'polypeptide(L)'
;MFYGAMVWDPWLIVAQIVCLQCLYYLALGLSMALLVGTRVPRLTLLYFFDFATLTPRTPTGWCAIGSFPLAAVAGYAAPAARPLLDL
;
A
#
# COMPACT_ATOMS: atom_id res chain seq x y z
N MET A 1 -18.81 8.97 -17.41
CA MET A 1 -18.24 10.15 -18.11
C MET A 1 -16.73 10.11 -18.17
N PHE A 2 -16.21 9.61 -19.30
CA PHE A 2 -14.82 9.76 -19.78
C PHE A 2 -14.60 11.14 -20.48
N TYR A 3 -15.49 12.11 -20.28
CA TYR A 3 -15.69 13.32 -21.12
C TYR A 3 -16.37 14.44 -20.32
N GLY A 4 -15.79 15.64 -20.31
CA GLY A 4 -16.48 16.95 -20.33
C GLY A 4 -17.43 17.36 -19.20
N ALA A 5 -17.17 18.56 -18.66
CA ALA A 5 -17.97 19.36 -17.73
C ALA A 5 -18.23 18.74 -16.34
N MET A 6 -17.17 18.65 -15.50
CA MET A 6 -17.23 18.63 -14.02
C MET A 6 -18.41 17.89 -13.36
N VAL A 7 -18.88 16.81 -13.96
CA VAL A 7 -19.99 16.00 -13.46
C VAL A 7 -19.38 14.78 -12.82
N TRP A 8 -19.76 14.59 -11.56
CA TRP A 8 -19.47 13.42 -10.74
C TRP A 8 -19.69 12.12 -11.54
N ASP A 9 -18.60 11.39 -11.81
CA ASP A 9 -18.66 10.10 -12.51
C ASP A 9 -18.40 8.94 -11.52
N PRO A 10 -19.46 8.27 -11.05
CA PRO A 10 -19.33 7.24 -10.01
C PRO A 10 -18.43 6.09 -10.44
N TRP A 11 -18.40 5.76 -11.74
CA TRP A 11 -17.57 4.67 -12.26
C TRP A 11 -16.08 4.98 -12.14
N LEU A 12 -15.67 6.21 -12.52
CA LEU A 12 -14.28 6.64 -12.38
C LEU A 12 -13.85 6.72 -10.91
N ILE A 13 -14.73 7.18 -10.02
CA ILE A 13 -14.45 7.22 -8.58
C ILE A 13 -14.20 5.81 -8.04
N VAL A 14 -15.07 4.85 -8.36
CA VAL A 14 -14.90 3.45 -7.95
C VAL A 14 -13.61 2.87 -8.54
N ALA A 15 -13.36 3.10 -9.83
CA ALA A 15 -12.13 2.63 -10.49
C ALA A 15 -10.86 3.21 -9.83
N GLN A 16 -10.88 4.48 -9.45
CA GLN A 16 -9.77 5.12 -8.73
C GLN A 16 -9.57 4.53 -7.34
N ILE A 17 -10.65 4.32 -6.57
CA ILE A 17 -10.57 3.70 -5.24
C ILE A 17 -9.98 2.29 -5.36
N VAL A 18 -10.48 1.47 -6.28
CA VAL A 18 -9.98 0.11 -6.51
C VAL A 18 -8.51 0.13 -6.95
N CYS A 19 -8.14 1.02 -7.86
CA CYS A 19 -6.76 1.15 -8.34
C CYS A 19 -5.80 1.50 -7.19
N LEU A 20 -6.14 2.51 -6.39
CA LEU A 20 -5.35 2.92 -5.23
C LEU A 20 -5.24 1.80 -4.20
N GLN A 21 -6.34 1.09 -3.94
CA GLN A 21 -6.35 -0.02 -2.99
C GLN A 21 -5.47 -1.19 -3.46
N CYS A 22 -5.52 -1.52 -4.76
CA CYS A 22 -4.67 -2.54 -5.35
C CYS A 22 -3.19 -2.17 -5.28
N LEU A 23 -2.84 -0.94 -5.66
CA LEU A 23 -1.46 -0.45 -5.57
C LEU A 23 -0.96 -0.44 -4.13
N TYR A 24 -1.79 0.00 -3.19
CA TYR A 24 -1.46 0.00 -1.77
C TYR A 24 -1.19 -1.42 -1.24
N TYR A 25 -2.07 -2.38 -1.52
CA TYR A 25 -1.88 -3.76 -1.06
C TYR A 25 -0.68 -4.45 -1.71
N LEU A 26 -0.35 -4.11 -2.97
CA LEU A 26 0.83 -4.65 -3.65
C LEU A 26 2.12 -4.08 -3.04
N ALA A 27 2.16 -2.78 -2.77
CA ALA A 27 3.28 -2.13 -2.07
C ALA A 27 3.42 -2.63 -0.62
N LEU A 28 2.30 -2.85 0.06
CA LEU A 28 2.28 -3.42 1.42
C LEU A 28 2.79 -4.86 1.41
N GLY A 29 2.34 -5.70 0.48
CA GLY A 29 2.86 -7.06 0.31
C GLY A 29 4.36 -7.09 0.05
N LEU A 30 4.87 -6.20 -0.82
CA LEU A 30 6.29 -6.11 -1.13
C LEU A 30 7.12 -5.63 0.07
N SER A 31 6.69 -4.56 0.74
CA SER A 31 7.37 -4.06 1.94
C SER A 31 7.37 -5.10 3.05
N MET A 32 6.28 -5.85 3.22
CA MET A 32 6.20 -6.93 4.20
C MET A 32 7.10 -8.11 3.84
N ALA A 33 7.19 -8.47 2.55
CA ALA A 33 8.12 -9.49 2.08
C ALA A 33 9.58 -9.12 2.37
N LEU A 34 9.96 -7.84 2.20
CA LEU A 34 11.31 -7.36 2.47
C LEU A 34 11.63 -7.28 3.98
N LEU A 35 10.70 -6.72 4.77
CA LEU A 35 10.94 -6.45 6.19
C LEU A 35 10.67 -7.66 7.10
N VAL A 36 9.60 -8.40 6.84
CA VAL A 36 9.16 -9.55 7.67
C VAL A 36 9.64 -10.86 7.07
N GLY A 37 9.69 -11.00 5.74
CA GLY A 37 10.15 -12.22 5.07
C GLY A 37 11.63 -12.53 5.33
N THR A 38 12.43 -11.52 5.64
CA THR A 38 13.83 -11.70 6.07
C THR A 38 13.97 -12.19 7.51
N ARG A 39 12.89 -12.18 8.31
CA ARG A 39 12.90 -12.55 9.73
C ARG A 39 12.09 -13.80 10.06
N VAL A 40 11.25 -14.27 9.15
CA VAL A 40 10.34 -15.40 9.38
C VAL A 40 10.51 -16.40 8.24
N PRO A 41 10.68 -17.71 8.54
CA PRO A 41 10.89 -18.73 7.51
C PRO A 41 9.67 -18.93 6.59
N ARG A 42 8.47 -18.51 7.03
CA ARG A 42 7.24 -18.58 6.24
C ARG A 42 6.41 -17.33 6.43
N LEU A 43 6.33 -16.51 5.38
CA LEU A 43 5.44 -15.35 5.36
C LEU A 43 4.03 -15.81 5.02
N THR A 44 3.07 -15.53 5.90
CA THR A 44 1.67 -15.92 5.75
C THR A 44 0.76 -14.70 5.82
N LEU A 45 -0.48 -14.86 5.35
CA LEU A 45 -1.51 -13.81 5.38
C LEU A 45 -1.85 -13.33 6.79
N LEU A 46 -1.50 -14.10 7.83
CA LEU A 46 -1.69 -13.70 9.23
C LEU A 46 -0.94 -12.41 9.55
N TYR A 47 0.27 -12.21 9.01
CA TYR A 47 1.02 -10.95 9.19
C TYR A 47 0.34 -9.74 8.54
N PHE A 48 -0.66 -9.97 7.69
CA PHE A 48 -1.39 -8.96 6.96
C PHE A 48 -2.71 -8.58 7.60
N PHE A 49 -3.42 -9.58 8.17
CA PHE A 49 -4.79 -9.41 8.67
C PHE A 49 -4.96 -9.66 10.17
N ASP A 50 -3.98 -10.27 10.84
CA ASP A 50 -4.07 -10.59 12.26
C ASP A 50 -3.41 -9.50 13.12
N PHE A 51 -4.22 -8.86 13.96
CA PHE A 51 -3.76 -7.82 14.90
C PHE A 51 -2.78 -8.38 15.94
N ALA A 52 -2.84 -9.68 16.25
CA ALA A 52 -1.91 -10.30 17.20
C ALA A 52 -0.45 -10.20 16.73
N THR A 53 -0.23 -10.10 15.40
CA THR A 53 1.10 -9.96 14.82
C THR A 53 1.66 -8.54 14.91
N LEU A 54 0.81 -7.53 15.14
CA LEU A 54 1.17 -6.12 15.29
C LEU A 54 1.58 -5.78 16.74
N THR A 55 2.51 -6.56 17.27
CA THR A 55 2.97 -6.41 18.65
C THR A 55 4.27 -5.57 18.72
N PRO A 56 4.28 -4.39 19.38
CA PRO A 56 5.47 -3.54 19.49
C PRO A 56 6.53 -4.08 20.47
N ARG A 57 6.31 -5.26 21.05
CA ARG A 57 7.30 -5.93 21.92
C ARG A 57 8.26 -6.82 21.14
N THR A 58 7.97 -7.15 19.89
CA THR A 58 8.79 -8.06 19.08
C THR A 58 9.39 -7.34 17.89
N PRO A 59 10.65 -7.66 17.50
CA PRO A 59 11.27 -7.02 16.34
C PRO A 59 10.49 -7.32 15.05
N THR A 60 9.89 -8.51 14.94
CA THR A 60 9.01 -8.87 13.82
C THR A 60 7.76 -7.99 13.76
N GLY A 61 7.12 -7.71 14.90
CA GLY A 61 5.98 -6.80 14.97
C GLY A 61 6.32 -5.35 14.62
N TRP A 62 7.51 -4.86 15.02
CA TRP A 62 8.01 -3.54 14.57
C TRP A 62 8.17 -3.46 13.05
N CYS A 63 8.67 -4.53 12.42
CA CYS A 63 8.76 -4.57 10.96
C CYS A 63 7.41 -4.67 10.28
N ALA A 64 6.47 -5.39 10.89
CA ALA A 64 5.10 -5.41 10.42
C ALA A 64 4.47 -4.01 10.47
N ILE A 65 4.56 -3.32 11.60
CA ILE A 65 4.08 -1.94 11.75
C ILE A 65 4.78 -1.00 10.76
N GLY A 66 6.10 -1.13 10.58
CA GLY A 66 6.89 -0.28 9.68
C GLY A 66 6.56 -0.46 8.19
N SER A 67 5.98 -1.60 7.78
CA SER A 67 5.58 -1.84 6.39
C SER A 67 4.43 -0.93 5.93
N PHE A 68 3.48 -0.60 6.82
CA PHE A 68 2.31 0.24 6.52
C PHE A 68 2.69 1.67 6.06
N PRO A 69 3.50 2.43 6.81
CA PRO A 69 3.95 3.74 6.35
C PRO A 69 4.87 3.63 5.13
N LEU A 70 5.68 2.55 5.01
CA LEU A 70 6.57 2.37 3.86
C LEU A 70 5.77 2.13 2.57
N ALA A 71 4.68 1.35 2.64
CA ALA A 71 3.74 1.16 1.54
C ALA A 71 3.05 2.47 1.14
N ALA A 72 2.66 3.31 2.12
CA ALA A 72 2.07 4.61 1.85
C ALA A 72 3.07 5.57 1.15
N VAL A 73 4.31 5.63 1.63
CA VAL A 73 5.38 6.44 1.01
C VAL A 73 5.74 5.93 -0.38
N ALA A 74 5.76 4.61 -0.60
CA ALA A 74 5.99 4.02 -1.91
C ALA A 74 4.91 4.44 -2.92
N GLY A 75 3.65 4.53 -2.50
CA GLY A 75 2.56 5.08 -3.31
C GLY A 75 2.78 6.54 -3.67
N TYR A 76 3.25 7.37 -2.74
CA TYR A 76 3.60 8.78 -2.98
C TYR A 76 4.81 8.94 -3.91
N ALA A 77 5.84 8.09 -3.76
CA ALA A 77 7.07 8.14 -4.54
C ALA A 77 6.95 7.49 -5.93
N ALA A 78 5.81 6.85 -6.24
CA ALA A 78 5.60 6.18 -7.51
C ALA A 78 5.73 7.20 -8.67
N PRO A 79 6.48 6.87 -9.73
CA PRO A 79 6.89 7.82 -10.79
C PRO A 79 5.73 8.43 -11.60
N ALA A 80 4.47 8.05 -11.34
CA ALA A 80 3.28 8.65 -11.92
C ALA A 80 3.08 10.13 -11.51
N ALA A 81 3.74 10.62 -10.46
CA ALA A 81 3.57 11.99 -9.96
C ALA A 81 4.58 13.02 -10.54
N ARG A 82 5.52 12.60 -11.38
CA ARG A 82 6.56 13.51 -11.93
C ARG A 82 6.19 14.33 -13.18
N PRO A 83 5.24 13.98 -14.06
CA PRO A 83 5.03 14.76 -15.28
C PRO A 83 4.16 16.03 -15.09
N LEU A 84 3.80 16.42 -13.86
CA LEU A 84 2.91 17.57 -13.60
C LEU A 84 3.58 18.74 -12.85
N LEU A 85 4.85 18.61 -12.46
CA LEU A 85 5.64 19.66 -11.81
C LEU A 85 6.61 20.37 -12.78
N ASP A 86 6.69 19.91 -14.03
CA ASP A 86 7.55 20.46 -15.09
C ASP A 86 6.75 21.24 -16.17
N LEU A 87 5.56 21.75 -15.82
CA LEU A 87 4.69 22.57 -16.69
C LEU A 87 4.13 23.76 -15.91
#